data_AF-A0A8H4H9I2-F1
#
_entry.id   AF-A0A8H4H9I2-F1
#
_cell.length_a   1.000
_cell.length_b   1.000
_cell.length_c   1.000
_cell.angle_alpha   90.00
_cell.angle_beta   90.00
_cell.angle_gamma   90.00
#
_symmetry.space_group_name_H-M   'P 1'
#
loop_
_entity.id
_entity.type
_entity.pdbx_description
1 polymer ?
#
loop_
_entity_poly.entity_id
_entity_poly.type
_entity_poly.pdbx_seq_one_letter_code
_entity_poly.pdbx_strand_id
1 'polypeptide(L)'
;MFPPASKTLAVLGFLSQIPFVQCKDNTIIRDVAIIGGGASGTFSAVRLRDEGKSIILIEKESILGGHTNTYQDPVTKVTVDYGVVVFHNQQIVKDYFDRLNVSWTIASSNFGAAAPVYLDGNTAELVNYTSPDPRAGLVAYATHLAQYAQLELGFFLPDPVPEDLLLPFGEFLAKYPDIDDAVSTIFRFGQGLGDFLAQPTLYVFKNFGLDIIQDISAGFLVTTSQDNQEIYDHAATLLGSDVLLSSCVVSTHHRDDSGVQLEVQTPSGSRIVKAKKLLIAIPQKLDNLRPFDLDDHEARLFGEFLNTGYYTSLVTNTGLPTNFSSLSVGADTPYNIPKLPGIYQVTSTAIADIFDIKYGSPYGLPANYVRKEILAYVKKLQDHGFAEKVHGEPKFVRFNSHTPFELTVPPEQIANGFYRELYGLQGYRNTWYTGAAFHTQDSSMLWNFTESYVLPALLK
;
A
#
# COMPACT_ATOMS: atom_id res chain seq x y z
N MET A 1 35.57 -17.73 -83.76
CA MET A 1 36.10 -18.43 -82.56
C MET A 1 36.12 -17.41 -81.42
N PHE A 2 35.23 -17.58 -80.44
CA PHE A 2 35.27 -16.99 -79.08
C PHE A 2 36.37 -17.70 -78.24
N PRO A 3 36.73 -17.34 -76.97
CA PRO A 3 36.48 -16.16 -76.08
C PRO A 3 37.80 -15.77 -75.29
N PRO A 4 37.83 -15.33 -73.99
CA PRO A 4 37.25 -14.15 -73.30
C PRO A 4 38.22 -13.35 -72.35
N ALA A 5 37.63 -12.28 -71.77
CA ALA A 5 37.66 -11.88 -70.34
C ALA A 5 38.59 -10.75 -69.85
N SER A 6 37.97 -9.56 -69.80
CA SER A 6 38.11 -8.45 -68.85
C SER A 6 38.15 -8.86 -67.37
N LYS A 7 38.99 -8.17 -66.58
CA LYS A 7 38.69 -7.75 -65.19
C LYS A 7 39.42 -6.43 -64.87
N THR A 8 38.68 -5.32 -64.90
CA THR A 8 39.09 -4.03 -64.31
C THR A 8 38.55 -3.96 -62.89
N LEU A 9 39.43 -3.82 -61.89
CA LEU A 9 39.03 -3.62 -60.49
C LEU A 9 38.90 -2.11 -60.23
N ALA A 10 37.67 -1.59 -60.32
CA ALA A 10 37.33 -0.26 -59.81
C ALA A 10 36.95 -0.41 -58.33
N VAL A 11 37.81 0.08 -57.43
CA VAL A 11 37.48 0.22 -56.01
C VAL A 11 36.62 1.47 -55.85
N LEU A 12 35.30 1.30 -55.83
CA LEU A 12 34.39 2.34 -55.35
C LEU A 12 34.55 2.46 -53.82
N GLY A 13 35.09 3.59 -53.38
CA GLY A 13 34.98 4.02 -51.99
C GLY A 13 33.52 4.35 -51.65
N PHE A 14 32.80 3.37 -51.13
CA PHE A 14 31.58 3.63 -50.38
C PHE A 14 31.99 4.20 -49.01
N LEU A 15 32.03 5.54 -48.91
CA LEU A 15 31.87 6.21 -47.63
C LEU A 15 30.46 5.87 -47.14
N SER A 16 30.35 4.81 -46.32
CA SER A 16 29.17 4.62 -45.49
C SER A 16 29.05 5.84 -44.58
N GLN A 17 28.12 6.74 -44.91
CA GLN A 17 27.57 7.64 -43.90
C GLN A 17 26.92 6.73 -42.86
N ILE A 18 27.66 6.45 -41.79
CA ILE A 18 27.06 6.00 -40.54
C ILE A 18 26.03 7.08 -40.22
N PRO A 19 24.73 6.79 -40.18
CA PRO A 19 23.79 7.78 -39.71
C PRO A 19 24.26 8.13 -38.30
N PHE A 20 24.56 9.40 -38.06
CA PHE A 20 24.60 9.94 -36.71
C PHE A 20 23.28 9.50 -36.10
N VAL A 21 23.32 8.44 -35.28
CA VAL A 21 22.20 8.13 -34.39
C VAL A 21 22.14 9.35 -33.52
N GLN A 22 21.20 10.24 -33.83
CA GLN A 22 20.84 11.35 -32.99
C GLN A 22 20.49 10.71 -31.65
N CYS A 23 21.45 10.76 -30.71
CA CYS A 23 21.27 10.28 -29.36
C CYS A 23 20.06 11.05 -28.86
N LYS A 24 18.90 10.38 -28.74
CA LYS A 24 17.72 10.99 -28.12
C LYS A 24 18.23 11.60 -26.82
N ASP A 25 17.97 12.90 -26.62
CA ASP A 25 18.43 13.61 -25.44
C ASP A 25 18.12 12.75 -24.23
N ASN A 26 19.17 12.23 -23.60
CA ASN A 26 19.04 11.21 -22.56
C ASN A 26 18.60 11.83 -21.23
N THR A 27 18.21 13.11 -21.26
CA THR A 27 17.91 13.96 -20.11
C THR A 27 16.46 14.41 -20.15
N ILE A 28 15.74 14.15 -19.07
CA ILE A 28 14.38 14.62 -18.80
C ILE A 28 14.51 15.78 -17.82
N ILE A 29 13.94 16.94 -18.15
CA ILE A 29 13.92 18.11 -17.27
C ILE A 29 12.48 18.39 -16.84
N ARG A 30 12.25 18.53 -15.54
CA ARG A 30 10.92 18.78 -14.94
C ARG A 30 11.00 19.71 -13.74
N ASP A 31 9.86 20.21 -13.28
CA ASP A 31 9.80 20.91 -12.00
C ASP A 31 9.90 19.92 -10.84
N VAL A 32 9.21 18.78 -10.93
CA VAL A 32 9.15 17.78 -9.86
C VAL A 32 9.41 16.37 -10.38
N ALA A 33 10.32 15.65 -9.74
CA ALA A 33 10.45 14.20 -9.89
C ALA A 33 9.72 13.51 -8.73
N ILE A 34 8.89 12.50 -9.03
CA ILE A 34 8.07 11.79 -8.05
C ILE A 34 8.46 10.31 -8.10
N ILE A 35 8.74 9.72 -6.94
CA ILE A 35 9.17 8.33 -6.81
C ILE A 35 8.05 7.50 -6.17
N GLY A 36 7.58 6.48 -6.90
CA GLY A 36 6.52 5.58 -6.47
C GLY A 36 5.15 6.00 -6.96
N GLY A 37 4.55 5.18 -7.82
CA GLY A 37 3.24 5.30 -8.43
C GLY A 37 2.10 4.67 -7.63
N GLY A 38 2.23 4.55 -6.31
CA GLY A 38 1.14 4.16 -5.41
C GLY A 38 0.14 5.30 -5.17
N ALA A 39 -0.74 5.13 -4.16
CA ALA A 39 -1.78 6.09 -3.79
C ALA A 39 -1.27 7.54 -3.70
N SER A 40 -0.27 7.80 -2.85
CA SER A 40 0.22 9.17 -2.62
C SER A 40 0.95 9.75 -3.83
N GLY A 41 1.80 8.98 -4.51
CA GLY A 41 2.60 9.51 -5.62
C GLY A 41 1.77 9.77 -6.87
N THR A 42 0.81 8.90 -7.19
CA THR A 42 -0.13 9.11 -8.30
C THR A 42 -1.05 10.30 -8.04
N PHE A 43 -1.59 10.42 -6.82
CA PHE A 43 -2.37 11.60 -6.42
C PHE A 43 -1.55 12.88 -6.55
N SER A 44 -0.32 12.89 -6.02
CA SER A 44 0.61 14.02 -6.13
C SER A 44 0.88 14.42 -7.58
N ALA A 45 1.13 13.44 -8.46
CA ALA A 45 1.40 13.68 -9.87
C ALA A 45 0.22 14.37 -10.57
N VAL A 46 -1.00 13.89 -10.32
CA VAL A 46 -2.22 14.48 -10.88
C VAL A 46 -2.42 15.91 -10.37
N ARG A 47 -2.33 16.11 -9.05
CA ARG A 47 -2.51 17.44 -8.43
C ARG A 47 -1.45 18.44 -8.88
N LEU A 48 -0.17 18.04 -8.92
CA LEU A 48 0.91 18.92 -9.37
C LEU A 48 0.74 19.36 -10.83
N ARG A 49 0.24 18.46 -11.70
CA ARG A 49 -0.08 18.84 -13.07
C ARG A 49 -1.29 19.80 -13.13
N ASP A 50 -2.30 19.59 -12.30
CA ASP A 50 -3.45 20.49 -12.20
C ASP A 50 -3.04 21.90 -11.74
N GLU A 51 -1.98 22.00 -10.92
CA GLU A 51 -1.32 23.25 -10.52
C GLU A 51 -0.29 23.78 -11.56
N GLY A 52 -0.30 23.23 -12.77
CA GLY A 52 0.53 23.69 -13.89
C GLY A 52 2.02 23.37 -13.77
N LYS A 53 2.43 22.45 -12.89
CA LYS A 53 3.82 22.01 -12.77
C LYS A 53 4.14 20.90 -13.78
N SER A 54 5.34 20.93 -14.35
CA SER A 54 5.85 19.81 -15.14
C SER A 54 6.40 18.72 -14.21
N ILE A 55 5.98 17.47 -14.39
CA ILE A 55 6.34 16.35 -13.51
C ILE A 55 6.93 15.17 -14.29
N ILE A 56 7.64 14.30 -13.57
CA ILE A 56 7.91 12.92 -14.01
C ILE A 56 7.67 11.97 -12.83
N LEU A 57 6.80 10.99 -13.00
CA LEU A 57 6.52 9.94 -12.03
C LEU A 57 7.28 8.67 -12.42
N ILE A 58 8.08 8.13 -11.49
CA ILE A 58 8.90 6.94 -11.71
C ILE A 58 8.33 5.80 -10.86
N GLU A 59 7.89 4.73 -11.52
CA GLU A 59 7.28 3.56 -10.89
C GLU A 59 8.02 2.29 -11.32
N LYS A 60 8.35 1.45 -10.35
CA LYS A 60 9.13 0.21 -10.55
C LYS A 60 8.33 -0.89 -11.21
N GLU A 61 7.02 -0.94 -10.97
CA GLU A 61 6.10 -1.91 -11.56
C GLU A 61 5.67 -1.47 -12.96
N SER A 62 5.08 -2.39 -13.72
CA SER A 62 4.55 -2.09 -15.05
C SER A 62 3.21 -1.35 -15.04
N ILE A 63 2.68 -1.00 -13.86
CA ILE A 63 1.39 -0.34 -13.64
C ILE A 63 1.49 0.60 -12.43
N LEU A 64 0.59 1.58 -12.35
CA LEU A 64 0.38 2.39 -11.13
C LEU A 64 -0.55 1.64 -10.15
N GLY A 65 -0.60 2.06 -8.88
CA GLY A 65 -1.55 1.54 -7.89
C GLY A 65 -0.94 1.11 -6.56
N GLY A 66 0.31 0.64 -6.57
CA GLY A 66 0.98 0.16 -5.36
C GLY A 66 0.22 -1.00 -4.70
N HIS A 67 -0.36 -0.74 -3.52
CA HIS A 67 -1.14 -1.72 -2.76
C HIS A 67 -2.57 -1.93 -3.28
N THR A 68 -3.05 -1.10 -4.21
CA THR A 68 -4.29 -1.41 -4.94
C THR A 68 -4.03 -2.54 -5.91
N ASN A 69 -4.68 -3.68 -5.69
CA ASN A 69 -4.52 -4.86 -6.53
C ASN A 69 -5.90 -5.42 -6.86
N THR A 70 -6.21 -5.40 -8.16
CA THR A 70 -7.46 -5.92 -8.72
C THR A 70 -7.15 -7.02 -9.72
N TYR A 71 -7.89 -8.11 -9.64
CA TYR A 71 -7.81 -9.20 -10.60
C TYR A 71 -9.06 -9.22 -11.46
N GLN A 72 -8.89 -9.22 -12.78
CA GLN A 72 -9.97 -9.47 -13.73
C GLN A 72 -9.89 -10.91 -14.25
N ASP A 73 -10.97 -11.65 -14.10
CA ASP A 73 -11.08 -12.98 -14.70
C ASP A 73 -11.08 -12.87 -16.24
N PRO A 74 -10.14 -13.55 -16.95
CA PRO A 74 -10.03 -13.39 -18.39
C PRO A 74 -11.26 -13.88 -19.17
N VAL A 75 -12.08 -14.76 -18.58
CA VAL A 75 -13.25 -15.38 -19.22
C VAL A 75 -14.52 -14.56 -18.98
N THR A 76 -14.88 -14.36 -17.72
CA THR A 76 -16.13 -13.68 -17.29
C THR A 76 -16.01 -12.17 -17.26
N LYS A 77 -14.78 -11.63 -17.24
CA LYS A 77 -14.47 -10.20 -17.05
C LYS A 77 -14.87 -9.62 -15.70
N VAL A 78 -15.34 -10.45 -14.77
CA VAL A 78 -15.59 -10.04 -13.39
C VAL A 78 -14.27 -9.69 -12.72
N THR A 79 -14.28 -8.61 -11.95
CA THR A 79 -13.14 -8.11 -11.19
C THR A 79 -13.26 -8.46 -9.71
N VAL A 80 -12.11 -8.59 -9.05
CA VAL A 80 -12.00 -8.80 -7.61
C VAL A 80 -10.86 -7.92 -7.08
N ASP A 81 -11.21 -6.98 -6.22
CA ASP A 81 -10.26 -6.22 -5.43
C ASP A 81 -9.75 -7.08 -4.28
N TYR A 82 -8.45 -7.37 -4.27
CA TYR A 82 -7.78 -8.14 -3.21
C TYR A 82 -6.61 -7.37 -2.59
N GLY A 83 -6.40 -6.11 -2.96
CA GLY A 83 -5.55 -5.16 -2.24
C GLY A 83 -6.40 -4.22 -1.38
N VAL A 84 -6.46 -2.96 -1.77
CA VAL A 84 -7.42 -1.96 -1.25
C VAL A 84 -8.82 -2.31 -1.74
N VAL A 85 -9.78 -2.38 -0.80
CA VAL A 85 -11.17 -2.79 -1.09
C VAL A 85 -12.13 -1.60 -1.08
N VAL A 86 -11.93 -0.65 -0.17
CA VAL A 86 -12.83 0.51 0.00
C VAL A 86 -12.05 1.78 0.29
N PHE A 87 -12.75 2.91 0.17
CA PHE A 87 -12.24 4.25 0.47
C PHE A 87 -13.20 4.97 1.41
N HIS A 88 -12.66 5.90 2.18
CA HIS A 88 -13.46 6.75 3.07
C HIS A 88 -14.50 7.60 2.31
N ASN A 89 -15.66 7.85 2.91
CA ASN A 89 -16.73 8.68 2.34
C ASN A 89 -16.45 10.19 2.51
N GLN A 90 -15.30 10.64 2.02
CA GLN A 90 -14.80 12.00 2.16
C GLN A 90 -14.88 12.77 0.83
N GLN A 91 -14.95 14.11 0.91
CA GLN A 91 -15.07 14.94 -0.29
C GLN A 91 -13.84 14.84 -1.19
N ILE A 92 -12.63 14.81 -0.63
CA ILE A 92 -11.38 14.67 -1.41
C ILE A 92 -11.34 13.38 -2.25
N VAL A 93 -11.91 12.28 -1.73
CA VAL A 93 -12.01 11.02 -2.45
C VAL A 93 -12.95 11.16 -3.64
N LYS A 94 -14.13 11.75 -3.42
CA LYS A 94 -15.13 12.01 -4.48
C LYS A 94 -14.55 12.92 -5.55
N ASP A 95 -13.93 14.02 -5.16
CA ASP A 95 -13.29 14.97 -6.08
C ASP A 95 -12.18 14.31 -6.90
N TYR A 96 -11.38 13.45 -6.28
CA TYR A 96 -10.32 12.72 -6.98
C TYR A 96 -10.87 11.69 -7.97
N PHE A 97 -11.91 10.96 -7.59
CA PHE A 97 -12.58 10.01 -8.48
C PHE A 97 -13.21 10.74 -9.67
N ASP A 98 -13.95 11.82 -9.40
CA ASP A 98 -14.58 12.65 -10.44
C ASP A 98 -13.51 13.26 -11.38
N ARG A 99 -12.38 13.72 -10.83
CA ARG A 99 -11.24 14.22 -11.62
C ARG A 99 -10.67 13.19 -12.58
N LEU A 100 -10.74 11.91 -12.22
CA LEU A 100 -10.26 10.77 -13.01
C LEU A 100 -11.38 10.09 -13.82
N ASN A 101 -12.60 10.63 -13.83
CA ASN A 101 -13.77 9.97 -14.45
C ASN A 101 -14.01 8.54 -13.92
N VAL A 102 -13.83 8.34 -12.61
CA VAL A 102 -14.11 7.08 -11.90
C VAL A 102 -15.49 7.18 -11.27
N SER A 103 -16.42 6.33 -11.68
CA SER A 103 -17.78 6.35 -11.13
C SER A 103 -17.81 5.64 -9.78
N TRP A 104 -18.45 6.25 -8.78
CA TRP A 104 -18.50 5.70 -7.43
C TRP A 104 -19.92 5.58 -6.87
N THR A 105 -20.05 4.76 -5.83
CA THR A 105 -21.26 4.62 -5.02
C THR A 105 -20.87 4.41 -3.55
N ILE A 106 -21.86 4.46 -2.65
CA ILE A 106 -21.66 4.18 -1.23
C ILE A 106 -22.15 2.77 -0.93
N ALA A 107 -21.25 1.94 -0.39
CA ALA A 107 -21.53 0.56 0.03
C ALA A 107 -21.59 0.45 1.56
N SER A 108 -22.47 -0.41 2.07
CA SER A 108 -22.53 -0.72 3.50
C SER A 108 -21.31 -1.51 3.95
N SER A 109 -20.90 -1.33 5.21
CA SER A 109 -19.76 -2.01 5.84
C SER A 109 -19.85 -3.55 5.92
N ASN A 110 -21.03 -4.14 5.73
CA ASN A 110 -21.20 -5.60 5.76
C ASN A 110 -20.91 -6.30 4.41
N PHE A 111 -20.79 -5.54 3.30
CA PHE A 111 -20.54 -6.07 1.93
C PHE A 111 -21.35 -7.33 1.53
N GLY A 112 -22.54 -7.53 2.13
CA GLY A 112 -23.36 -8.72 1.88
C GLY A 112 -22.73 -10.05 2.30
N ALA A 113 -21.67 -10.05 3.11
CA ALA A 113 -20.97 -11.27 3.50
C ALA A 113 -21.84 -12.18 4.39
N ALA A 114 -21.77 -13.50 4.14
CA ALA A 114 -22.34 -14.49 5.03
C ALA A 114 -21.65 -14.45 6.40
N ALA A 115 -22.35 -14.90 7.45
CA ALA A 115 -21.74 -15.07 8.77
C ALA A 115 -20.53 -16.02 8.65
N PRO A 116 -19.33 -15.60 9.08
CA PRO A 116 -18.14 -16.42 8.95
C PRO A 116 -18.16 -17.57 9.95
N VAL A 117 -17.44 -18.65 9.62
CA VAL A 117 -17.00 -19.60 10.64
C VAL A 117 -15.74 -19.06 11.32
N TYR A 118 -15.59 -19.32 12.62
CA TYR A 118 -14.42 -18.89 13.38
C TYR A 118 -13.43 -20.03 13.52
N LEU A 119 -12.20 -19.83 13.04
CA LEU A 119 -11.17 -20.86 12.97
C LEU A 119 -9.88 -20.38 13.63
N ASP A 120 -9.04 -21.30 14.08
CA ASP A 120 -7.65 -20.94 14.42
C ASP A 120 -6.88 -20.62 13.13
N GLY A 121 -6.20 -19.47 13.09
CA GLY A 121 -5.53 -18.95 11.89
C GLY A 121 -4.31 -19.75 11.41
N ASN A 122 -3.89 -20.77 12.16
CA ASN A 122 -2.78 -21.66 11.80
C ASN A 122 -3.24 -23.11 11.60
N THR A 123 -4.10 -23.64 12.46
CA THR A 123 -4.55 -25.04 12.40
C THR A 123 -5.80 -25.24 11.57
N ALA A 124 -6.57 -24.18 11.31
CA ALA A 124 -7.91 -24.24 10.70
C ALA A 124 -8.93 -25.07 11.52
N GLU A 125 -8.67 -25.28 12.81
CA GLU A 125 -9.61 -25.94 13.72
C GLU A 125 -10.75 -24.98 14.08
N LEU A 126 -11.95 -25.51 14.26
CA LEU A 126 -13.12 -24.72 14.64
C LEU A 126 -12.95 -24.16 16.06
N VAL A 127 -13.14 -22.85 16.20
CA VAL A 127 -13.14 -22.16 17.49
C VAL A 127 -14.58 -21.85 17.87
N ASN A 128 -15.01 -22.30 19.05
CA ASN A 128 -16.32 -21.96 19.59
C ASN A 128 -16.30 -20.50 20.07
N TYR A 129 -16.57 -19.57 19.16
CA TYR A 129 -16.53 -18.13 19.39
C TYR A 129 -17.83 -17.48 18.96
N THR A 130 -18.27 -16.50 19.75
CA THR A 130 -19.38 -15.59 19.40
C THR A 130 -18.83 -14.18 19.48
N SER A 131 -18.86 -13.46 18.37
CA SER A 131 -18.41 -12.07 18.35
C SER A 131 -19.30 -11.23 19.28
N PRO A 132 -18.71 -10.41 20.17
CA PRO A 132 -19.46 -9.46 20.96
C PRO A 132 -20.10 -8.37 20.08
N ASP A 133 -21.11 -7.69 20.62
CA ASP A 133 -21.71 -6.51 19.99
C ASP A 133 -20.77 -5.30 20.20
N PRO A 134 -20.13 -4.78 19.14
CA PRO A 134 -19.06 -3.81 19.30
C PRO A 134 -19.56 -2.39 19.59
N ARG A 135 -20.86 -2.12 19.52
CA ARG A 135 -21.38 -0.74 19.46
C ARG A 135 -21.00 0.11 20.66
N ALA A 136 -21.16 -0.43 21.89
CA ALA A 136 -20.81 0.30 23.09
C ALA A 136 -19.30 0.54 23.19
N GLY A 137 -18.50 -0.48 22.89
CA GLY A 137 -17.03 -0.38 22.88
C GLY A 137 -16.50 0.58 21.82
N LEU A 138 -17.13 0.66 20.64
CA LEU A 138 -16.76 1.62 19.60
C LEU A 138 -17.06 3.06 20.03
N VAL A 139 -18.13 3.29 20.77
CA VAL A 139 -18.44 4.62 21.35
C VAL A 139 -17.41 5.00 22.42
N ALA A 140 -17.04 4.06 23.30
CA ALA A 140 -15.98 4.27 24.28
C ALA A 140 -14.64 4.59 23.61
N TYR A 141 -14.23 3.75 22.64
CA TYR A 141 -13.02 3.95 21.85
C TYR A 141 -13.00 5.31 21.14
N ALA A 142 -14.10 5.68 20.47
CA ALA A 142 -14.23 6.98 19.82
C ALA A 142 -14.09 8.16 20.81
N THR A 143 -14.59 8.00 22.04
CA THR A 143 -14.46 9.01 23.11
C THR A 143 -13.00 9.23 23.51
N HIS A 144 -12.21 8.17 23.60
CA HIS A 144 -10.77 8.27 23.85
C HIS A 144 -10.03 8.85 22.65
N LEU A 145 -10.32 8.37 21.45
CA LEU A 145 -9.69 8.83 20.22
C LEU A 145 -9.96 10.31 19.93
N ALA A 146 -11.15 10.82 20.26
CA ALA A 146 -11.51 12.23 20.08
C ALA A 146 -10.64 13.21 20.87
N GLN A 147 -9.96 12.77 21.93
CA GLN A 147 -8.97 13.58 22.67
C GLN A 147 -7.70 13.84 21.85
N TYR A 148 -7.50 13.07 20.77
CA TYR A 148 -6.35 13.12 19.88
C TYR A 148 -6.77 13.30 18.42
N ALA A 149 -7.84 14.05 18.17
CA ALA A 149 -8.42 14.22 16.83
C ALA A 149 -7.41 14.70 15.76
N GLN A 150 -6.32 15.36 16.16
CA GLN A 150 -5.23 15.74 15.25
C GLN A 150 -4.50 14.54 14.59
N LEU A 151 -4.64 13.33 15.14
CA LEU A 151 -4.05 12.11 14.55
C LEU A 151 -4.64 11.75 13.19
N GLU A 152 -5.88 12.19 12.91
CA GLU A 152 -6.51 12.08 11.59
C GLU A 152 -5.72 12.84 10.52
N LEU A 153 -5.03 13.92 10.91
CA LEU A 153 -4.34 14.79 9.97
C LEU A 153 -2.91 14.34 9.71
N GLY A 154 -2.29 13.61 10.64
CA GLY A 154 -0.88 13.21 10.61
C GLY A 154 -0.38 12.81 11.99
N PHE A 155 0.89 12.47 12.13
CA PHE A 155 1.58 12.28 13.41
C PHE A 155 1.88 13.64 14.09
N PHE A 156 0.86 14.49 14.21
CA PHE A 156 0.97 15.79 14.89
C PHE A 156 0.79 15.59 16.39
N LEU A 157 1.88 15.25 17.07
CA LEU A 157 1.86 14.91 18.49
C LEU A 157 2.12 16.15 19.38
N PRO A 158 1.50 16.23 20.58
CA PRO A 158 1.88 17.21 21.59
C PRO A 158 3.28 16.93 22.16
N ASP A 159 3.87 17.92 22.84
CA ASP A 159 5.10 17.77 23.62
C ASP A 159 4.84 18.24 25.07
N PRO A 160 4.88 17.35 26.09
CA PRO A 160 5.21 15.93 25.99
C PRO A 160 4.13 15.10 25.28
N VAL A 161 4.52 13.97 24.69
CA VAL A 161 3.57 13.03 24.09
C VAL A 161 2.71 12.40 25.21
N PRO A 162 1.38 12.38 25.08
CA PRO A 162 0.49 11.75 26.05
C PRO A 162 0.83 10.27 26.29
N GLU A 163 0.90 9.86 27.55
CA GLU A 163 1.27 8.50 27.96
C GLU A 163 0.41 7.43 27.29
N ASP A 164 -0.90 7.67 27.18
CA ASP A 164 -1.85 6.72 26.56
C ASP A 164 -1.49 6.36 25.12
N LEU A 165 -0.91 7.30 24.36
CA LEU A 165 -0.48 7.05 22.96
C LEU A 165 0.77 6.17 22.89
N LEU A 166 1.55 6.12 23.96
CA LEU A 166 2.81 5.37 24.06
C LEU A 166 2.61 3.95 24.61
N LEU A 167 1.51 3.71 25.33
CA LEU A 167 1.19 2.38 25.86
C LEU A 167 1.05 1.36 24.73
N PRO A 168 1.49 0.10 24.92
CA PRO A 168 1.00 -1.01 24.13
C PRO A 168 -0.54 -1.03 24.16
N PHE A 169 -1.18 -1.29 23.03
CA PHE A 169 -2.64 -1.20 22.93
C PHE A 169 -3.36 -2.15 23.91
N GLY A 170 -2.79 -3.32 24.20
CA GLY A 170 -3.30 -4.22 25.23
C GLY A 170 -3.29 -3.64 26.64
N GLU A 171 -2.30 -2.80 26.99
CA GLU A 171 -2.26 -2.09 28.27
C GLU A 171 -3.25 -0.92 28.29
N PHE A 172 -3.43 -0.24 27.15
CA PHE A 172 -4.48 0.76 26.99
C PHE A 172 -5.88 0.15 27.18
N LEU A 173 -6.16 -1.01 26.61
CA LEU A 173 -7.42 -1.72 26.81
C LEU A 173 -7.61 -2.16 28.27
N ALA A 174 -6.56 -2.65 28.93
CA ALA A 174 -6.62 -2.97 30.36
C ALA A 174 -6.95 -1.75 31.23
N LYS A 175 -6.57 -0.54 30.80
CA LYS A 175 -6.92 0.73 31.45
C LYS A 175 -8.35 1.17 31.16
N TYR A 176 -8.88 0.84 29.98
CA TYR A 176 -10.20 1.26 29.48
C TYR A 176 -11.03 0.04 29.01
N PRO A 177 -11.49 -0.82 29.94
CA PRO A 177 -12.15 -2.09 29.61
C PRO A 177 -13.54 -1.93 28.99
N ASP A 178 -14.09 -0.72 28.98
CA ASP A 178 -15.34 -0.39 28.28
C ASP A 178 -15.20 -0.48 26.75
N ILE A 179 -13.97 -0.61 26.23
CA ILE A 179 -13.66 -0.83 24.81
C ILE A 179 -13.69 -2.31 24.42
N ASP A 180 -13.58 -3.23 25.37
CA ASP A 180 -13.28 -4.66 25.16
C ASP A 180 -14.13 -5.32 24.06
N ASP A 181 -15.45 -5.06 24.05
CA ASP A 181 -16.40 -5.62 23.08
C ASP A 181 -16.16 -5.15 21.63
N ALA A 182 -15.39 -4.09 21.41
CA ALA A 182 -15.03 -3.59 20.08
C ALA A 182 -13.70 -4.12 19.56
N VAL A 183 -12.88 -4.76 20.39
CA VAL A 183 -11.48 -5.08 20.06
C VAL A 183 -11.36 -5.98 18.83
N SER A 184 -12.22 -6.99 18.69
CA SER A 184 -12.23 -7.86 17.51
C SER A 184 -12.61 -7.10 16.22
N THR A 185 -13.48 -6.09 16.33
CA THR A 185 -13.85 -5.23 15.20
C THR A 185 -12.68 -4.34 14.81
N ILE A 186 -12.01 -3.71 15.77
CA ILE A 186 -10.83 -2.86 15.54
C ILE A 186 -9.73 -3.68 14.86
N PHE A 187 -9.42 -4.88 15.38
CA PHE A 187 -8.44 -5.78 14.77
C PHE A 187 -8.80 -6.20 13.34
N ARG A 188 -10.08 -6.43 13.05
CA ARG A 188 -10.54 -6.83 11.71
C ARG A 188 -10.27 -5.75 10.66
N PHE A 189 -10.43 -4.48 11.02
CA PHE A 189 -10.05 -3.35 10.15
C PHE A 189 -8.54 -3.09 10.18
N GLY A 190 -7.89 -3.34 11.33
CA GLY A 190 -6.45 -3.22 11.55
C GLY A 190 -5.57 -4.33 10.98
N GLN A 191 -5.98 -4.95 9.87
CA GLN A 191 -5.15 -5.96 9.20
C GLN A 191 -3.84 -5.35 8.72
N GLY A 192 -2.74 -6.07 8.97
CA GLY A 192 -1.39 -5.60 8.67
C GLY A 192 -0.68 -4.92 9.83
N LEU A 193 -1.34 -4.60 10.95
CA LEU A 193 -0.68 -4.04 12.15
C LEU A 193 0.25 -5.02 12.89
N GLY A 194 0.36 -6.28 12.45
CA GLY A 194 1.23 -7.26 13.10
C GLY A 194 0.73 -7.62 14.49
N ASP A 195 1.62 -7.63 15.50
CA ASP A 195 1.27 -7.87 16.90
C ASP A 195 0.44 -6.71 17.48
N PHE A 196 -0.83 -6.68 17.09
CA PHE A 196 -1.80 -5.61 17.30
C PHE A 196 -1.88 -5.11 18.74
N LEU A 197 -1.91 -6.02 19.72
CA LEU A 197 -1.99 -5.66 21.15
C LEU A 197 -0.66 -5.12 21.70
N ALA A 198 0.47 -5.38 21.04
CA ALA A 198 1.78 -4.90 21.43
C ALA A 198 2.17 -3.58 20.72
N GLN A 199 1.42 -3.18 19.69
CA GLN A 199 1.65 -1.90 19.02
C GLN A 199 1.36 -0.74 19.98
N PRO A 200 2.16 0.34 19.94
CA PRO A 200 1.77 1.59 20.58
C PRO A 200 0.37 2.02 20.15
N THR A 201 -0.46 2.43 21.11
CA THR A 201 -1.85 2.88 20.89
C THR A 201 -1.94 3.92 19.77
N LEU A 202 -0.92 4.77 19.62
CA LEU A 202 -0.78 5.71 18.51
C LEU A 202 -1.07 5.07 17.13
N TYR A 203 -0.48 3.91 16.84
CA TYR A 203 -0.62 3.26 15.53
C TYR A 203 -2.00 2.65 15.33
N VAL A 204 -2.59 2.10 16.39
CA VAL A 204 -3.96 1.58 16.36
C VAL A 204 -4.95 2.73 16.12
N PHE A 205 -4.76 3.87 16.80
CA PHE A 205 -5.57 5.07 16.63
C PHE A 205 -5.46 5.66 15.22
N LYS A 206 -4.26 5.63 14.63
CA LYS A 206 -4.02 6.10 13.26
C LYS A 206 -4.57 5.17 12.19
N ASN A 207 -4.61 3.88 12.44
CA ASN A 207 -5.10 2.90 11.48
C ASN A 207 -6.62 2.73 11.57
N PHE A 208 -7.18 2.74 12.79
CA PHE A 208 -8.61 2.69 13.06
C PHE A 208 -9.07 4.01 13.68
N GLY A 209 -9.23 5.01 12.80
CA GLY A 209 -9.61 6.38 13.13
C GLY A 209 -11.10 6.59 13.41
N LEU A 210 -11.47 7.83 13.75
CA LEU A 210 -12.86 8.29 13.86
C LEU A 210 -13.56 8.23 12.51
N ASP A 211 -12.81 8.41 11.42
CA ASP A 211 -13.29 8.32 10.05
C ASP A 211 -13.80 6.90 9.70
N ILE A 212 -13.08 5.84 10.10
CA ILE A 212 -13.54 4.46 9.92
C ILE A 212 -14.80 4.20 10.75
N ILE A 213 -14.86 4.68 11.99
CA ILE A 213 -16.06 4.53 12.84
C ILE A 213 -17.27 5.22 12.21
N GLN A 214 -17.06 6.40 11.63
CA GLN A 214 -18.10 7.11 10.89
C GLN A 214 -18.53 6.33 9.65
N ASP A 215 -17.59 5.82 8.85
CA ASP A 215 -17.87 5.09 7.61
C ASP A 215 -18.50 3.71 7.85
N ILE A 216 -18.24 3.05 8.99
CA ILE A 216 -18.96 1.85 9.41
C ILE A 216 -20.48 2.12 9.46
N SER A 217 -20.86 3.32 9.89
CA SER A 217 -22.26 3.76 10.02
C SER A 217 -22.82 4.39 8.74
N ALA A 218 -22.03 5.22 8.06
CA ALA A 218 -22.44 6.00 6.89
C ALA A 218 -22.25 5.26 5.56
N GLY A 219 -21.46 4.19 5.55
CA GLY A 219 -21.02 3.47 4.37
C GLY A 219 -19.70 4.02 3.80
N PHE A 220 -18.99 3.13 3.10
CA PHE A 220 -17.72 3.42 2.44
C PHE A 220 -17.93 3.73 0.96
N LEU A 221 -17.02 4.50 0.38
CA LEU A 221 -16.98 4.75 -1.05
C LEU A 221 -16.29 3.59 -1.78
N VAL A 222 -16.91 3.12 -2.86
CA VAL A 222 -16.38 2.08 -3.75
C VAL A 222 -16.58 2.50 -5.21
N THR A 223 -15.78 1.92 -6.12
CA THR A 223 -16.01 2.05 -7.56
C THR A 223 -17.29 1.30 -7.96
N THR A 224 -18.09 1.89 -8.84
CA THR A 224 -19.31 1.24 -9.33
C THR A 224 -18.99 0.03 -10.22
N SER A 225 -17.82 0.05 -10.87
CA SER A 225 -17.29 -1.06 -11.66
C SER A 225 -16.78 -2.24 -10.82
N GLN A 226 -16.56 -2.04 -9.50
CA GLN A 226 -15.87 -3.00 -8.63
C GLN A 226 -14.43 -3.30 -9.11
N ASP A 227 -13.77 -2.27 -9.65
CA ASP A 227 -12.40 -2.31 -10.12
C ASP A 227 -11.64 -1.11 -9.54
N ASN A 228 -10.99 -1.27 -8.40
CA ASN A 228 -10.21 -0.17 -7.80
C ASN A 228 -8.94 0.17 -8.60
N GLN A 229 -8.46 -0.72 -9.48
CA GLN A 229 -7.32 -0.45 -10.35
C GLN A 229 -7.66 0.61 -11.41
N GLU A 230 -8.95 0.78 -11.75
CA GLU A 230 -9.41 1.77 -12.73
C GLU A 230 -8.97 3.21 -12.41
N ILE A 231 -8.89 3.55 -11.11
CA ILE A 231 -8.39 4.83 -10.60
C ILE A 231 -7.00 5.12 -11.17
N TYR A 232 -6.13 4.13 -11.05
CA TYR A 232 -4.72 4.26 -11.39
C TYR A 232 -4.48 4.14 -12.89
N ASP A 233 -5.29 3.35 -13.59
CA ASP A 233 -5.25 3.24 -15.05
C ASP A 233 -5.71 4.54 -15.72
N HIS A 234 -6.76 5.17 -15.17
CA HIS A 234 -7.21 6.49 -15.61
C HIS A 234 -6.18 7.58 -15.29
N ALA A 235 -5.56 7.54 -14.11
CA ALA A 235 -4.48 8.46 -13.75
C ALA A 235 -3.27 8.30 -14.67
N ALA A 236 -2.84 7.07 -14.97
CA ALA A 236 -1.75 6.78 -15.91
C ALA A 236 -2.07 7.31 -17.31
N THR A 237 -3.28 7.07 -17.81
CA THR A 237 -3.75 7.58 -19.11
C THR A 237 -3.70 9.11 -19.16
N LEU A 238 -4.20 9.73 -18.10
CA LEU A 238 -4.24 11.18 -17.95
C LEU A 238 -2.81 11.78 -17.89
N LEU A 239 -1.87 11.14 -17.18
CA LEU A 239 -0.46 11.56 -17.06
C LEU A 239 0.39 11.25 -18.30
N GLY A 240 0.03 10.23 -19.07
CA GLY A 240 0.65 9.91 -20.36
C GLY A 240 2.17 9.75 -20.28
N SER A 241 2.91 10.53 -21.07
CA SER A 241 4.37 10.45 -21.17
C SER A 241 5.12 10.95 -19.93
N ASP A 242 4.42 11.52 -18.95
CA ASP A 242 5.03 11.96 -17.69
C ASP A 242 5.10 10.82 -16.65
N VAL A 243 4.84 9.57 -17.05
CA VAL A 243 5.03 8.37 -16.23
C VAL A 243 6.08 7.44 -16.86
N LEU A 244 7.08 7.05 -16.06
CA LEU A 244 8.05 6.01 -16.38
C LEU A 244 7.71 4.75 -15.59
N LEU A 245 6.99 3.84 -16.22
CA LEU A 245 6.71 2.50 -15.67
C LEU A 245 7.91 1.58 -15.84
N SER A 246 7.96 0.51 -15.04
CA SER A 246 9.06 -0.46 -15.03
C SER A 246 10.44 0.19 -14.91
N SER A 247 10.52 1.26 -14.12
CA SER A 247 11.68 2.15 -14.04
C SER A 247 12.08 2.38 -12.59
N CYS A 248 13.38 2.46 -12.33
CA CYS A 248 13.93 2.63 -10.98
C CYS A 248 15.04 3.68 -10.99
N VAL A 249 15.09 4.50 -9.94
CA VAL A 249 16.29 5.31 -9.66
C VAL A 249 17.40 4.37 -9.20
N VAL A 250 18.56 4.44 -9.85
CA VAL A 250 19.72 3.59 -9.54
C VAL A 250 20.83 4.37 -8.85
N SER A 251 20.90 5.68 -9.07
CA SER A 251 21.84 6.57 -8.40
C SER A 251 21.33 8.02 -8.39
N THR A 252 21.87 8.83 -7.49
CA THR A 252 21.63 10.27 -7.42
C THR A 252 22.97 10.98 -7.59
N HIS A 253 23.06 11.86 -8.59
CA HIS A 253 24.30 12.61 -8.87
C HIS A 253 24.43 13.86 -8.00
N HIS A 254 23.32 14.55 -7.74
CA HIS A 254 23.23 15.63 -6.75
C HIS A 254 21.80 15.75 -6.24
N ARG A 255 21.68 16.17 -4.98
CA ARG A 255 20.43 16.47 -4.28
C ARG A 255 20.75 17.49 -3.20
N ASP A 256 20.51 18.75 -3.51
CA ASP A 256 20.85 19.91 -2.67
C ASP A 256 19.97 21.11 -3.04
N ASP A 257 20.29 22.30 -2.52
CA ASP A 257 19.52 23.53 -2.72
C ASP A 257 19.43 23.99 -4.19
N SER A 258 20.27 23.46 -5.09
CA SER A 258 20.24 23.76 -6.53
C SER A 258 19.27 22.86 -7.34
N GLY A 259 18.81 21.76 -6.74
CA GLY A 259 17.87 20.83 -7.35
C GLY A 259 18.33 19.37 -7.20
N VAL A 260 17.82 18.51 -8.09
CA VAL A 260 18.04 17.07 -8.04
C VAL A 260 18.37 16.53 -9.42
N GLN A 261 19.37 15.66 -9.49
CA GLN A 261 19.69 14.87 -10.69
C GLN A 261 19.77 13.39 -10.37
N LEU A 262 18.84 12.63 -10.94
CA LEU A 262 18.69 11.20 -10.75
C LEU A 262 19.13 10.44 -12.01
N GLU A 263 19.80 9.31 -11.82
CA GLU A 263 19.94 8.30 -12.87
C GLU A 263 18.82 7.27 -12.73
N VAL A 264 18.05 7.11 -13.80
CA VAL A 264 16.86 6.25 -13.85
C VAL A 264 17.08 5.16 -14.89
N GLN A 265 17.07 3.91 -14.43
CA GLN A 265 17.04 2.75 -15.31
C GLN A 265 15.60 2.55 -15.81
N THR A 266 15.41 2.56 -17.13
CA THR A 266 14.11 2.26 -17.78
C THR A 266 14.24 0.98 -18.64
N PRO A 267 13.14 0.40 -19.13
CA PRO A 267 13.20 -0.73 -20.06
C PRO A 267 13.93 -0.38 -21.38
N SER A 268 14.00 0.91 -21.70
CA SER A 268 14.61 1.44 -22.93
C SER A 268 16.04 1.98 -22.73
N GLY A 269 16.65 1.71 -21.57
CA GLY A 269 17.98 2.17 -21.18
C GLY A 269 17.99 3.20 -20.06
N SER A 270 19.19 3.59 -19.61
CA SER A 270 19.38 4.61 -18.58
C SER A 270 19.00 5.99 -19.10
N ARG A 271 18.38 6.81 -18.24
CA ARG A 271 17.96 8.20 -18.46
C ARG A 271 18.44 9.05 -17.28
N ILE A 272 18.78 10.30 -17.55
CA ILE A 272 19.03 11.31 -16.51
C ILE A 272 17.76 12.11 -16.30
N VAL A 273 17.29 12.22 -15.06
CA VAL A 273 16.18 13.11 -14.69
C VAL A 273 16.76 14.28 -13.91
N LYS A 274 16.54 15.51 -14.38
CA LYS A 274 16.83 16.74 -13.65
C LYS A 274 15.53 17.38 -13.21
N ALA A 275 15.39 17.65 -11.92
CA ALA A 275 14.20 18.28 -11.36
C ALA A 275 14.59 19.37 -10.37
N LYS A 276 13.72 20.37 -10.19
CA LYS A 276 13.90 21.38 -9.13
C LYS A 276 13.61 20.78 -7.75
N LYS A 277 12.66 19.84 -7.69
CA LYS A 277 12.18 19.22 -6.45
C LYS A 277 12.03 17.71 -6.61
N LEU A 278 12.23 16.98 -5.52
CA LEU A 278 12.00 15.55 -5.41
C LEU A 278 10.87 15.28 -4.42
N LEU A 279 9.91 14.44 -4.81
CA LEU A 279 8.89 13.89 -3.92
C LEU A 279 9.06 12.37 -3.82
N ILE A 280 9.32 11.87 -2.62
CA ILE A 280 9.49 10.44 -2.36
C ILE A 280 8.21 9.89 -1.72
N ALA A 281 7.51 9.00 -2.42
CA ALA A 281 6.26 8.36 -2.00
C ALA A 281 6.39 6.84 -1.83
N ILE A 282 7.62 6.29 -1.89
CA ILE A 282 7.91 4.89 -1.55
C ILE A 282 8.19 4.73 -0.05
N PRO A 283 8.06 3.52 0.54
CA PRO A 283 8.33 3.32 1.97
C PRO A 283 9.75 3.71 2.36
N GLN A 284 9.90 4.56 3.38
CA GLN A 284 11.17 5.14 3.85
C GLN A 284 12.02 4.15 4.66
N LYS A 285 12.39 3.03 4.03
CA LYS A 285 13.39 2.08 4.54
C LYS A 285 14.75 2.35 3.88
N LEU A 286 15.83 2.18 4.63
CA LEU A 286 17.19 2.42 4.12
C LEU A 286 17.49 1.68 2.82
N ASP A 287 17.07 0.42 2.68
CA ASP A 287 17.27 -0.35 1.45
C ASP A 287 16.56 0.25 0.24
N ASN A 288 15.35 0.78 0.43
CA ASN A 288 14.58 1.46 -0.62
C ASN A 288 15.20 2.82 -0.98
N LEU A 289 15.81 3.48 0.01
CA LEU A 289 16.33 4.83 -0.11
C LEU A 289 17.82 4.89 -0.50
N ARG A 290 18.51 3.75 -0.55
CA ARG A 290 19.92 3.64 -0.93
C ARG A 290 20.30 4.42 -2.20
N PRO A 291 19.49 4.49 -3.28
CA PRO A 291 19.83 5.25 -4.48
C PRO A 291 19.77 6.78 -4.33
N PHE A 292 19.26 7.30 -3.21
CA PHE A 292 18.87 8.71 -3.06
C PHE A 292 19.88 9.58 -2.31
N ASP A 293 21.09 9.08 -2.05
CA ASP A 293 22.16 9.84 -1.40
C ASP A 293 21.70 10.46 -0.06
N LEU A 294 21.26 9.59 0.86
CA LEU A 294 20.87 10.01 2.21
C LEU A 294 22.09 10.54 2.97
N ASP A 295 21.93 11.64 3.69
CA ASP A 295 22.92 12.07 4.68
C ASP A 295 22.73 11.39 6.04
N ASP A 296 23.62 11.70 6.99
CA ASP A 296 23.59 11.13 8.35
C ASP A 296 22.30 11.46 9.13
N HIS A 297 21.64 12.57 8.81
CA HIS A 297 20.39 12.96 9.46
C HIS A 297 19.24 12.09 8.96
N GLU A 298 19.09 12.00 7.65
CA GLU A 298 18.06 11.18 7.01
C GLU A 298 18.27 9.69 7.31
N ALA A 299 19.51 9.19 7.19
CA ALA A 299 19.83 7.80 7.45
C ALA A 299 19.58 7.39 8.90
N ARG A 300 19.86 8.28 9.87
CA ARG A 300 19.53 8.04 11.27
C ARG A 300 18.02 7.91 11.48
N LEU A 301 17.23 8.87 10.99
CA LEU A 301 15.78 8.84 11.16
C LEU A 301 15.15 7.63 10.47
N PHE A 302 15.45 7.41 9.19
CA PHE A 302 14.86 6.27 8.46
C PHE A 302 15.37 4.91 8.95
N GLY A 303 16.49 4.88 9.65
CA GLY A 303 17.03 3.68 10.29
C GLY A 303 16.22 3.19 11.50
N GLU A 304 15.43 4.05 12.14
CA GLU A 304 14.60 3.69 13.31
C GLU A 304 13.35 2.90 12.91
N PHE A 305 12.90 2.99 11.65
CA PHE A 305 11.65 2.37 11.23
C PHE A 305 11.71 0.85 11.29
N LEU A 306 10.82 0.27 12.08
CA LEU A 306 10.39 -1.11 12.03
C LEU A 306 9.27 -1.27 11.00
N ASN A 307 8.87 -2.51 10.70
CA ASN A 307 7.75 -2.79 9.81
C ASN A 307 7.15 -4.15 10.08
N THR A 308 5.88 -4.31 9.74
CA THR A 308 5.15 -5.58 9.77
C THR A 308 5.14 -6.23 8.38
N GLY A 309 4.51 -7.39 8.28
CA GLY A 309 4.23 -8.09 7.03
C GLY A 309 2.73 -8.22 6.78
N TYR A 310 2.27 -7.77 5.61
CA TYR A 310 0.91 -7.97 5.11
C TYR A 310 0.93 -8.51 3.68
N TYR A 311 0.11 -9.54 3.44
CA TYR A 311 0.11 -10.28 2.20
C TYR A 311 -1.30 -10.58 1.76
N THR A 312 -1.55 -10.36 0.48
CA THR A 312 -2.85 -10.59 -0.13
C THR A 312 -2.75 -11.62 -1.23
N SER A 313 -3.80 -12.43 -1.40
CA SER A 313 -3.77 -13.50 -2.38
C SER A 313 -5.14 -13.94 -2.83
N LEU A 314 -5.16 -14.46 -4.06
CA LEU A 314 -6.31 -15.15 -4.63
C LEU A 314 -5.91 -16.59 -4.87
N VAL A 315 -6.66 -17.54 -4.30
CA VAL A 315 -6.40 -18.98 -4.40
C VAL A 315 -7.59 -19.69 -5.02
N THR A 316 -7.31 -20.64 -5.91
CA THR A 316 -8.30 -21.45 -6.63
C THR A 316 -8.03 -22.94 -6.45
N ASN A 317 -8.95 -23.78 -6.91
CA ASN A 317 -8.94 -25.23 -6.72
C ASN A 317 -8.93 -25.58 -5.23
N THR A 318 -9.76 -24.89 -4.45
CA THR A 318 -9.82 -25.03 -2.99
C THR A 318 -10.84 -26.09 -2.57
N GLY A 319 -11.89 -26.29 -3.37
CA GLY A 319 -13.04 -27.11 -3.01
C GLY A 319 -13.98 -26.46 -1.99
N LEU A 320 -13.69 -25.23 -1.55
CA LEU A 320 -14.56 -24.51 -0.60
C LEU A 320 -15.88 -24.10 -1.28
N PRO A 321 -17.01 -24.09 -0.55
CA PRO A 321 -18.29 -23.70 -1.11
C PRO A 321 -18.33 -22.21 -1.49
N THR A 322 -19.15 -21.84 -2.48
CA THR A 322 -19.19 -20.50 -3.09
C THR A 322 -19.40 -19.33 -2.11
N ASN A 323 -20.03 -19.57 -0.96
CA ASN A 323 -20.28 -18.57 0.09
C ASN A 323 -19.42 -18.80 1.34
N PHE A 324 -18.35 -19.59 1.25
CA PHE A 324 -17.45 -19.85 2.37
C PHE A 324 -16.77 -18.56 2.82
N SER A 325 -16.80 -18.33 4.12
CA SER A 325 -16.11 -17.25 4.78
C SER A 325 -15.62 -17.73 6.14
N SER A 326 -14.37 -17.41 6.48
CA SER A 326 -13.81 -17.69 7.80
C SER A 326 -13.01 -16.52 8.32
N LEU A 327 -13.12 -16.26 9.62
CA LEU A 327 -12.27 -15.33 10.37
C LEU A 327 -11.38 -16.09 11.33
N SER A 328 -10.12 -15.68 11.42
CA SER A 328 -9.18 -16.28 12.36
C SER A 328 -9.36 -15.69 13.74
N VAL A 329 -9.44 -16.57 14.75
CA VAL A 329 -9.71 -16.24 16.15
C VAL A 329 -8.78 -17.06 17.03
N GLY A 330 -8.18 -16.44 18.05
CA GLY A 330 -7.43 -17.16 19.07
C GLY A 330 -8.35 -17.65 20.18
N ALA A 331 -8.44 -18.96 20.40
CA ALA A 331 -9.29 -19.53 21.46
C ALA A 331 -8.83 -19.09 22.87
N ASP A 332 -7.51 -19.09 23.10
CA ASP A 332 -6.89 -18.84 24.40
C ASP A 332 -5.96 -17.61 24.38
N THR A 333 -6.38 -16.56 23.69
CA THR A 333 -5.64 -15.29 23.60
C THR A 333 -6.46 -14.12 24.16
N PRO A 334 -5.80 -13.06 24.65
CA PRO A 334 -6.51 -11.84 25.06
C PRO A 334 -7.38 -11.31 23.91
N TYR A 335 -8.63 -11.02 24.22
CA TYR A 335 -9.65 -10.54 23.26
C TYR A 335 -9.88 -11.46 22.06
N ASN A 336 -9.48 -12.73 22.18
CA ASN A 336 -9.54 -13.72 21.11
C ASN A 336 -8.80 -13.31 19.82
N ILE A 337 -7.79 -12.43 19.93
CA ILE A 337 -6.96 -12.02 18.79
C ILE A 337 -6.06 -13.19 18.35
N PRO A 338 -6.09 -13.61 17.08
CA PRO A 338 -5.27 -14.73 16.61
C PRO A 338 -3.77 -14.38 16.69
N LYS A 339 -2.94 -15.39 16.96
CA LYS A 339 -1.48 -15.23 16.95
C LYS A 339 -0.98 -15.13 15.52
N LEU A 340 -0.07 -14.19 15.27
CA LEU A 340 0.63 -14.05 13.99
C LEU A 340 2.09 -14.56 14.13
N PRO A 341 2.73 -15.00 13.03
CA PRO A 341 2.24 -14.99 11.65
C PRO A 341 1.14 -16.03 11.38
N GLY A 342 0.18 -15.69 10.53
CA GLY A 342 -1.00 -16.53 10.30
C GLY A 342 -2.02 -15.90 9.35
N ILE A 343 -3.08 -16.67 9.07
CA ILE A 343 -4.21 -16.19 8.26
C ILE A 343 -5.01 -15.18 9.08
N TYR A 344 -5.45 -14.10 8.44
CA TYR A 344 -6.47 -13.22 9.02
C TYR A 344 -7.86 -13.74 8.68
N GLN A 345 -8.11 -13.98 7.39
CA GLN A 345 -9.40 -14.40 6.87
C GLN A 345 -9.29 -15.14 5.53
N VAL A 346 -10.34 -15.90 5.23
CA VAL A 346 -10.62 -16.49 3.92
C VAL A 346 -12.02 -16.05 3.53
N THR A 347 -12.18 -15.44 2.36
CA THR A 347 -13.48 -14.92 1.91
C THR A 347 -13.74 -15.32 0.46
N SER A 348 -14.97 -15.77 0.18
CA SER A 348 -15.45 -15.97 -1.19
C SER A 348 -15.38 -14.69 -2.00
N THR A 349 -15.01 -14.80 -3.28
CA THR A 349 -15.00 -13.66 -4.21
C THR A 349 -16.22 -13.71 -5.15
N ALA A 350 -16.41 -12.66 -5.96
CA ALA A 350 -17.41 -12.66 -7.02
C ALA A 350 -17.12 -13.68 -8.14
N ILE A 351 -15.92 -14.27 -8.18
CA ILE A 351 -15.52 -15.30 -9.14
C ILE A 351 -15.58 -16.66 -8.45
N ALA A 352 -16.35 -17.59 -9.02
CA ALA A 352 -16.50 -18.95 -8.49
C ALA A 352 -15.15 -19.68 -8.38
N ASP A 353 -14.98 -20.44 -7.30
CA ASP A 353 -13.72 -21.16 -6.96
C ASP A 353 -12.48 -20.26 -6.88
N ILE A 354 -12.64 -18.96 -6.64
CA ILE A 354 -11.55 -18.06 -6.26
C ILE A 354 -11.86 -17.46 -4.89
N PHE A 355 -10.92 -17.61 -3.96
CA PHE A 355 -11.01 -17.11 -2.60
C PHE A 355 -9.91 -16.09 -2.32
N ASP A 356 -10.29 -14.99 -1.68
CA ASP A 356 -9.36 -14.01 -1.13
C ASP A 356 -8.86 -14.48 0.23
N ILE A 357 -7.54 -14.61 0.36
CA ILE A 357 -6.87 -15.06 1.57
C ILE A 357 -5.86 -14.00 1.99
N LYS A 358 -6.06 -13.45 3.19
CA LYS A 358 -5.19 -12.46 3.82
C LYS A 358 -4.29 -13.11 4.85
N TYR A 359 -3.00 -12.77 4.84
CA TYR A 359 -2.00 -13.29 5.78
C TYR A 359 -1.23 -12.13 6.42
N GLY A 360 -1.02 -12.22 7.72
CA GLY A 360 -0.31 -11.21 8.52
C GLY A 360 0.91 -11.77 9.21
N SER A 361 1.86 -10.90 9.53
CA SER A 361 3.02 -11.21 10.35
C SER A 361 3.50 -9.98 11.13
N PRO A 362 4.05 -10.15 12.34
CA PRO A 362 4.65 -9.04 13.10
C PRO A 362 5.88 -8.43 12.42
N TYR A 363 6.46 -9.10 11.43
CA TYR A 363 7.63 -8.65 10.67
C TYR A 363 7.56 -9.11 9.20
N GLY A 364 8.43 -8.55 8.36
CA GLY A 364 8.51 -8.97 6.96
C GLY A 364 9.00 -10.41 6.80
N LEU A 365 8.22 -11.22 6.08
CA LEU A 365 8.52 -12.60 5.71
C LEU A 365 8.81 -12.77 4.19
N PRO A 366 9.66 -13.73 3.80
CA PRO A 366 9.86 -14.09 2.40
C PRO A 366 8.56 -14.58 1.71
N ALA A 367 8.32 -14.13 0.48
CA ALA A 367 7.10 -14.46 -0.27
C ALA A 367 6.90 -15.98 -0.48
N ASN A 368 7.98 -16.75 -0.68
CA ASN A 368 7.91 -18.19 -0.84
C ASN A 368 7.47 -18.92 0.45
N TYR A 369 7.87 -18.41 1.62
CA TYR A 369 7.42 -18.92 2.91
C TYR A 369 5.91 -18.70 3.07
N VAL A 370 5.45 -17.46 2.89
CA VAL A 370 4.03 -17.11 3.05
C VAL A 370 3.14 -17.88 2.07
N ARG A 371 3.57 -18.04 0.81
CA ARG A 371 2.86 -18.85 -0.18
C ARG A 371 2.67 -20.31 0.29
N LYS A 372 3.70 -20.89 0.90
CA LYS A 372 3.64 -22.26 1.41
C LYS A 372 2.66 -22.36 2.57
N GLU A 373 2.69 -21.41 3.50
CA GLU A 373 1.78 -21.39 4.66
C GLU A 373 0.30 -21.25 4.24
N ILE A 374 0.00 -20.35 3.29
CA ILE A 374 -1.36 -20.18 2.76
C ILE A 374 -1.86 -21.48 2.10
N LEU A 375 -1.07 -22.12 1.25
CA LEU A 375 -1.49 -23.38 0.61
C LEU A 375 -1.63 -24.52 1.63
N ALA A 376 -0.77 -24.56 2.66
CA ALA A 376 -0.90 -25.52 3.75
C ALA A 376 -2.18 -25.28 4.56
N TYR A 377 -2.56 -24.02 4.81
CA TYR A 377 -3.81 -23.70 5.48
C TYR A 377 -5.04 -24.15 4.68
N VAL A 378 -5.04 -23.92 3.36
CA VAL A 378 -6.13 -24.42 2.49
C VAL A 378 -6.25 -25.95 2.56
N LYS A 379 -5.13 -26.68 2.63
CA LYS A 379 -5.17 -28.13 2.83
C LYS A 379 -5.78 -28.53 4.17
N LYS A 380 -5.46 -27.80 5.25
CA LYS A 380 -6.09 -28.05 6.56
C LYS A 380 -7.61 -27.82 6.52
N LEU A 381 -8.07 -26.80 5.79
CA LEU A 381 -9.51 -26.60 5.56
C LEU A 381 -10.14 -27.81 4.85
N GLN A 382 -9.45 -28.38 3.85
CA GLN A 382 -9.88 -29.59 3.16
C GLN A 382 -9.91 -30.81 4.10
N ASP A 383 -8.86 -31.00 4.89
CA ASP A 383 -8.73 -32.12 5.83
C ASP A 383 -9.77 -32.06 6.96
N HIS A 384 -10.16 -30.87 7.38
CA HIS A 384 -11.21 -30.64 8.39
C HIS A 384 -12.64 -30.68 7.81
N GLY A 385 -12.80 -30.95 6.51
CA GLY A 385 -14.11 -31.14 5.89
C GLY A 385 -14.87 -29.86 5.56
N PHE A 386 -14.19 -28.71 5.50
CA PHE A 386 -14.80 -27.45 5.02
C PHE A 386 -14.90 -27.37 3.49
N ALA A 387 -14.23 -28.28 2.77
CA ALA A 387 -14.17 -28.30 1.32
C ALA A 387 -14.61 -29.65 0.75
N GLU A 388 -15.18 -29.63 -0.44
CA GLU A 388 -15.42 -30.81 -1.26
C GLU A 388 -14.10 -31.37 -1.82
N LYS A 389 -14.08 -32.66 -2.15
CA LYS A 389 -12.93 -33.28 -2.80
C LYS A 389 -12.80 -32.77 -4.24
N VAL A 390 -11.72 -32.07 -4.52
CA VAL A 390 -11.35 -31.60 -5.86
C VAL A 390 -10.15 -32.36 -6.42
N HIS A 391 -10.04 -32.41 -7.75
CA HIS A 391 -8.87 -32.99 -8.41
C HIS A 391 -7.71 -31.96 -8.48
N GLY A 392 -6.52 -32.38 -8.07
CA GLY A 392 -5.32 -31.54 -8.09
C GLY A 392 -5.14 -30.72 -6.81
N GLU A 393 -4.13 -29.84 -6.81
CA GLU A 393 -3.72 -29.07 -5.64
C GLU A 393 -4.25 -27.63 -5.69
N PRO A 394 -4.52 -26.99 -4.53
CA PRO A 394 -4.77 -25.56 -4.48
C PRO A 394 -3.63 -24.76 -5.10
N LYS A 395 -3.95 -23.66 -5.79
CA LYS A 395 -2.95 -22.85 -6.50
C LYS A 395 -3.29 -21.36 -6.46
N PHE A 396 -2.25 -20.52 -6.48
CA PHE A 396 -2.42 -19.08 -6.58
C PHE A 396 -2.90 -18.66 -7.96
N VAL A 397 -3.96 -17.85 -8.00
CA VAL A 397 -4.32 -17.02 -9.14
C VAL A 397 -3.50 -15.74 -9.11
N ARG A 398 -3.41 -15.10 -7.93
CA ARG A 398 -2.61 -13.91 -7.65
C ARG A 398 -2.05 -13.96 -6.22
N PHE A 399 -0.96 -13.24 -6.01
CA PHE A 399 -0.35 -13.05 -4.70
C PHE A 399 0.50 -11.80 -4.77
N ASN A 400 0.32 -10.91 -3.79
CA ASN A 400 1.06 -9.68 -3.65
C ASN A 400 1.57 -9.55 -2.21
N SER A 401 2.81 -9.09 -2.09
CA SER A 401 3.41 -8.71 -0.81
C SER A 401 3.26 -7.20 -0.67
N HIS A 402 2.58 -6.75 0.37
CA HIS A 402 2.49 -5.33 0.76
C HIS A 402 3.59 -4.94 1.76
N THR A 403 4.63 -5.78 1.87
CA THR A 403 5.76 -5.58 2.79
C THR A 403 6.83 -4.68 2.14
N PRO A 404 7.45 -3.73 2.87
CA PRO A 404 7.19 -3.39 4.27
C PRO A 404 5.82 -2.72 4.46
N PHE A 405 5.06 -3.19 5.45
CA PHE A 405 3.77 -2.63 5.84
C PHE A 405 3.89 -1.96 7.21
N GLU A 406 3.03 -0.98 7.50
CA GLU A 406 3.00 -0.21 8.75
C GLU A 406 4.38 0.15 9.33
N LEU A 407 5.00 1.24 8.85
CA LEU A 407 6.29 1.65 9.41
C LEU A 407 6.10 2.31 10.77
N THR A 408 6.66 1.69 11.81
CA THR A 408 6.55 2.14 13.19
C THR A 408 7.91 2.40 13.82
N VAL A 409 7.93 3.10 14.94
CA VAL A 409 9.11 3.26 15.80
C VAL A 409 8.73 2.93 17.25
N PRO A 410 9.71 2.54 18.09
CA PRO A 410 9.46 2.26 19.50
C PRO A 410 8.91 3.48 20.29
N PRO A 411 8.14 3.28 21.38
CA PRO A 411 7.60 4.36 22.21
C PRO A 411 8.61 5.41 22.65
N GLU A 412 9.84 5.01 22.97
CA GLU A 412 10.90 5.94 23.36
C GLU A 412 11.27 6.91 22.24
N GLN A 413 11.27 6.46 20.98
CA GLN A 413 11.53 7.34 19.84
C GLN A 413 10.36 8.30 19.60
N ILE A 414 9.13 7.82 19.75
CA ILE A 414 7.92 8.66 19.68
C ILE A 414 8.01 9.78 20.72
N ALA A 415 8.28 9.42 21.98
CA ALA A 415 8.40 10.36 23.10
C ALA A 415 9.54 11.38 22.90
N ASN A 416 10.64 10.97 22.29
CA ASN A 416 11.79 11.83 22.00
C ASN A 416 11.56 12.77 20.79
N GLY A 417 10.38 12.73 20.17
CA GLY A 417 10.00 13.65 19.09
C GLY A 417 10.38 13.19 17.70
N PHE A 418 10.52 11.87 17.47
CA PHE A 418 10.82 11.29 16.15
C PHE A 418 9.96 11.90 15.03
N TYR A 419 8.64 11.98 15.20
CA TYR A 419 7.74 12.50 14.16
C TYR A 419 7.90 13.99 13.89
N ARG A 420 8.30 14.77 14.90
CA ARG A 420 8.65 16.19 14.72
C ARG A 420 9.90 16.32 13.86
N GLU A 421 10.92 15.50 14.11
CA GLU A 421 12.14 15.47 13.28
C GLU A 421 11.86 14.96 11.85
N LEU A 422 11.05 13.90 11.72
CA LEU A 422 10.62 13.35 10.44
C LEU A 422 9.90 14.41 9.58
N TYR A 423 8.96 15.16 10.16
CA TYR A 423 8.29 16.25 9.46
C TYR A 423 9.18 17.47 9.20
N GLY A 424 10.25 17.63 9.98
CA GLY A 424 11.31 18.60 9.70
C GLY A 424 12.05 18.37 8.38
N LEU A 425 11.94 17.18 7.78
CA LEU A 425 12.53 16.87 6.47
C LEU A 425 11.77 17.47 5.27
N GLN A 426 10.57 18.03 5.46
CA GLN A 426 9.80 18.59 4.34
C GLN A 426 10.51 19.80 3.70
N GLY A 427 11.01 19.62 2.48
CA GLY A 427 11.79 20.61 1.73
C GLY A 427 13.29 20.55 1.97
N TYR A 428 13.76 19.69 2.87
CA TYR A 428 15.17 19.51 3.14
C TYR A 428 15.89 18.99 1.88
N ARG A 429 16.96 19.68 1.45
CA ARG A 429 17.71 19.36 0.22
C ARG A 429 16.79 19.24 -1.01
N ASN A 430 15.82 20.15 -1.13
CA ASN A 430 14.79 20.14 -2.18
C ASN A 430 14.02 18.80 -2.27
N THR A 431 13.83 18.12 -1.15
CA THR A 431 13.14 16.83 -1.06
C THR A 431 11.94 16.91 -0.13
N TRP A 432 10.84 16.33 -0.56
CA TRP A 432 9.60 16.17 0.20
C TRP A 432 9.26 14.68 0.29
N TYR A 433 8.51 14.33 1.32
CA TYR A 433 8.13 12.95 1.58
C TYR A 433 6.62 12.85 1.80
N THR A 434 6.03 11.79 1.28
CA THR A 434 4.63 11.42 1.51
C THR A 434 4.52 9.90 1.58
N GLY A 435 3.32 9.38 1.77
CA GLY A 435 3.06 7.94 1.91
C GLY A 435 2.87 7.50 3.35
N ALA A 436 2.65 6.20 3.52
CA ALA A 436 2.20 5.59 4.77
C ALA A 436 3.13 5.86 5.97
N ALA A 437 4.45 5.98 5.78
CA ALA A 437 5.36 6.28 6.89
C ALA A 437 5.16 7.68 7.50
N PHE A 438 4.55 8.59 6.72
CA PHE A 438 4.22 9.95 7.16
C PHE A 438 2.77 10.06 7.65
N HIS A 439 1.96 9.01 7.48
CA HIS A 439 0.59 8.94 7.95
C HIS A 439 0.19 7.50 8.29
N THR A 440 -0.72 6.87 7.54
CA THR A 440 -1.25 5.51 7.80
C THR A 440 -1.41 4.75 6.49
N GLN A 441 -1.57 3.42 6.54
CA GLN A 441 -1.80 2.56 5.37
C GLN A 441 -3.24 2.67 4.84
N ASP A 442 -3.68 3.88 4.51
CA ASP A 442 -5.02 4.18 4.00
C ASP A 442 -4.96 5.17 2.82
N SER A 443 -5.55 4.82 1.68
CA SER A 443 -5.42 5.65 0.47
C SER A 443 -6.09 7.02 0.61
N SER A 444 -7.27 7.11 1.22
CA SER A 444 -7.99 8.38 1.37
C SER A 444 -7.25 9.32 2.30
N MET A 445 -6.73 8.79 3.40
CA MET A 445 -5.98 9.58 4.38
C MET A 445 -4.62 10.01 3.83
N LEU A 446 -4.00 9.17 3.01
CA LEU A 446 -2.79 9.53 2.28
C LEU A 446 -3.01 10.65 1.25
N TRP A 447 -4.13 10.65 0.53
CA TRP A 447 -4.50 11.73 -0.37
C TRP A 447 -4.74 13.02 0.41
N ASN A 448 -5.49 12.94 1.52
CA ASN A 448 -5.77 14.10 2.36
C ASN A 448 -4.50 14.71 2.98
N PHE A 449 -3.61 13.87 3.51
CA PHE A 449 -2.31 14.32 4.02
C PHE A 449 -1.48 15.01 2.92
N THR A 450 -1.44 14.40 1.73
CA THR A 450 -0.69 14.93 0.60
C THR A 450 -1.22 16.31 0.18
N GLU A 451 -2.54 16.44 -0.01
CA GLU A 451 -3.19 17.70 -0.41
C GLU A 451 -3.00 18.80 0.64
N SER A 452 -3.17 18.46 1.92
CA SER A 452 -3.24 19.45 2.99
C SER A 452 -1.88 19.89 3.53
N TYR A 453 -0.86 19.02 3.48
CA TYR A 453 0.41 19.26 4.18
C TYR A 453 1.64 19.19 3.28
N VAL A 454 1.65 18.30 2.28
CA VAL A 454 2.83 18.11 1.43
C VAL A 454 2.83 19.09 0.26
N LEU A 455 1.75 19.09 -0.54
CA LEU A 455 1.66 19.92 -1.75
C LEU A 455 1.77 21.43 -1.47
N PRO A 456 1.16 22.01 -0.42
CA PRO A 456 1.28 23.45 -0.16
C PRO A 456 2.71 23.90 0.11
N ALA A 457 3.55 23.05 0.71
CA ALA A 457 4.97 23.33 0.89
C ALA A 457 5.77 23.10 -0.41
N LEU A 458 5.43 22.04 -1.15
CA LEU A 458 6.10 21.68 -2.40
C LEU A 458 5.80 22.67 -3.55
N LEU A 459 4.65 23.34 -3.55
CA LEU A 459 4.25 24.27 -4.61
C LEU A 459 4.84 25.68 -4.48
N LYS A 460 5.28 26.07 -3.28
CA LYS A 460 6.01 27.32 -3.00
C LYS A 460 7.34 27.34 -3.72
#